data_AF-A0A0N5AF06-F1
#
_entry.id   AF-A0A0N5AF06-F1
#
_cell.length_a   1.000
_cell.length_b   1.000
_cell.length_c   1.000
_cell.angle_alpha   90.00
_cell.angle_beta   90.00
_cell.angle_gamma   90.00
#
_symmetry.space_group_name_H-M   'P 1'
#
loop_
_entity.id
_entity.type
_entity.pdbx_description
1 polymer ?
#
loop_
_entity_poly.entity_id
_entity_poly.type
_entity_poly.pdbx_seq_one_letter_code
_entity_poly.pdbx_strand_id
1 'polypeptide(L)'
;MQRERFFSFIRPVSSSTDGAHKCMQCGQIVASMMEGRRHAVGHLRIMRLRCALCDCGSFFCSDMRTHLQMRHCEMLHRAPKGYVLPGDVTPCMTDAQADELTKLVDPMKPGRVMYTSGKIVSAASHKPYYPDAEIEERVLGSARPAVPPVSPRASTSPVSKSSDS
;
A
#
# COMPACT_ATOMS: atom_id res chain seq x y z
N MET A 1 15.99 -5.64 17.27
CA MET A 1 16.25 -6.96 16.63
C MET A 1 15.20 -7.39 15.58
N GLN A 2 13.96 -6.87 15.53
CA GLN A 2 12.98 -7.30 14.49
C GLN A 2 13.14 -6.63 13.10
N ARG A 3 13.79 -5.46 13.01
CA ARG A 3 13.95 -4.71 11.74
C ARG A 3 14.81 -5.43 10.69
N GLU A 4 15.66 -6.37 11.10
CA GLU A 4 16.57 -7.11 10.21
C GLU A 4 15.91 -8.31 9.53
N ARG A 5 14.71 -8.73 9.97
CA ARG A 5 14.04 -9.92 9.42
C ARG A 5 13.23 -9.67 8.14
N PHE A 6 12.82 -8.43 7.87
CA PHE A 6 11.95 -8.12 6.72
C PHE A 6 12.60 -8.38 5.35
N PHE A 7 13.92 -8.53 5.28
CA PHE A 7 14.65 -8.68 4.02
C PHE A 7 15.64 -9.85 4.01
N SER A 8 15.69 -10.66 5.07
CA SER A 8 16.64 -11.78 5.20
C SER A 8 16.43 -12.89 4.16
N PHE A 9 15.24 -12.91 3.54
CA PHE A 9 14.88 -13.82 2.47
C PHE A 9 15.32 -13.34 1.07
N ILE A 10 15.95 -12.16 0.95
CA ILE A 10 16.59 -11.71 -0.30
C ILE A 10 18.07 -12.11 -0.22
N ARG A 11 18.51 -13.06 -1.05
CA ARG A 11 19.88 -13.60 -1.03
C ARG A 11 20.60 -13.39 -2.36
N PRO A 12 21.91 -13.14 -2.39
CA PRO A 12 22.68 -13.10 -3.63
C PRO A 12 22.56 -14.41 -4.41
N VAL A 13 22.55 -14.34 -5.74
CA VAL A 13 22.64 -15.52 -6.60
C VAL A 13 24.12 -15.89 -6.75
N SER A 14 24.50 -17.08 -6.26
CA SER A 14 25.91 -17.52 -6.16
C SER A 14 26.65 -17.61 -7.49
N SER A 15 25.94 -17.63 -8.62
CA SER A 15 26.51 -17.75 -9.97
C SER A 15 26.42 -16.48 -10.80
N SER A 16 25.91 -15.36 -10.27
CA SER A 16 25.76 -14.13 -11.07
C SER A 16 26.99 -13.23 -10.94
N THR A 17 27.59 -12.87 -12.07
CA THR A 17 28.59 -11.80 -12.17
C THR A 17 28.01 -10.41 -11.87
N ASP A 18 26.67 -10.29 -11.91
CA ASP A 18 25.97 -8.99 -11.99
C ASP A 18 25.32 -8.55 -10.66
N GLY A 19 25.62 -9.22 -9.54
CA GLY A 19 25.07 -8.82 -8.23
C GLY A 19 23.55 -9.04 -8.07
N ALA A 20 22.97 -9.95 -8.86
CA ALA A 20 21.57 -10.30 -8.79
C ALA A 20 21.22 -10.99 -7.46
N HIS A 21 19.98 -10.80 -7.01
CA HIS A 21 19.47 -11.38 -5.78
C HIS A 21 18.20 -12.19 -6.05
N LYS A 22 17.96 -13.23 -5.25
CA LYS A 22 16.78 -14.08 -5.30
C LYS A 22 15.95 -13.92 -4.03
N CYS A 23 14.65 -13.77 -4.19
CA CYS A 23 13.68 -13.90 -3.12
C CYS A 23 13.44 -15.38 -2.81
N MET A 24 13.75 -15.80 -1.59
CA MET A 24 13.60 -17.19 -1.14
C MET A 24 12.15 -17.58 -0.86
N GLN A 25 11.20 -16.64 -0.84
CA GLN A 25 9.78 -16.92 -0.59
C GLN A 25 8.98 -17.22 -1.86
N CYS A 26 9.25 -16.47 -2.94
CA CYS A 26 8.57 -16.65 -4.24
C CYS A 26 9.50 -17.07 -5.38
N GLY A 27 10.81 -17.14 -5.16
CA GLY A 27 11.80 -17.54 -6.16
C GLY A 27 12.21 -16.46 -7.16
N GLN A 28 11.60 -15.28 -7.12
CA GLN A 28 11.88 -14.19 -8.07
C GLN A 28 13.34 -13.71 -7.98
N ILE A 29 13.97 -13.52 -9.14
CA ILE A 29 15.29 -12.91 -9.27
C ILE A 29 15.11 -11.41 -9.55
N VAL A 30 15.88 -10.58 -8.85
CA VAL A 30 15.93 -9.12 -8.98
C VAL A 30 17.36 -8.67 -9.27
N ALA A 31 17.54 -7.55 -9.97
CA ALA A 31 18.84 -7.15 -10.46
C ALA A 31 19.74 -6.60 -9.34
N SER A 32 19.15 -6.08 -8.25
CA SER A 32 19.91 -5.55 -7.12
C SER A 32 19.25 -5.81 -5.78
N MET A 33 20.04 -5.68 -4.71
CA MET A 33 19.53 -5.76 -3.34
C MET A 33 18.52 -4.62 -3.05
N MET A 34 18.71 -3.43 -3.63
CA MET A 34 17.76 -2.32 -3.52
C MET A 34 16.38 -2.69 -4.09
N GLU A 35 16.35 -3.28 -5.29
CA GLU A 35 15.12 -3.81 -5.88
C GLU A 35 14.55 -4.96 -5.07
N GLY A 36 15.39 -5.82 -4.49
CA GLY A 36 14.97 -6.89 -3.60
C GLY A 36 14.25 -6.40 -2.35
N ARG A 37 14.73 -5.31 -1.72
CA ARG A 37 14.02 -4.67 -0.60
C ARG A 37 12.68 -4.10 -1.05
N ARG A 38 12.63 -3.45 -2.21
CA ARG A 38 11.39 -2.89 -2.77
C ARG A 38 10.38 -4.00 -3.11
N HIS A 39 10.85 -5.11 -3.66
CA HIS A 39 10.07 -6.32 -3.92
C HIS A 39 9.51 -6.94 -2.64
N ALA A 40 10.34 -7.10 -1.60
CA ALA A 40 9.97 -7.71 -0.33
C ALA A 40 8.79 -7.00 0.35
N VAL A 41 8.68 -5.68 0.19
CA VAL A 41 7.55 -4.89 0.70
C VAL A 41 6.23 -5.33 0.06
N GLY A 42 6.22 -5.78 -1.19
CA GLY A 42 5.02 -6.25 -1.88
C GLY A 42 4.44 -7.55 -1.34
N HIS A 43 5.20 -8.30 -0.54
CA HIS A 43 4.73 -9.50 0.19
C HIS A 43 4.05 -9.17 1.52
N LEU A 44 4.17 -7.93 1.97
CA LEU A 44 3.75 -7.52 3.29
C LEU A 44 2.70 -6.44 3.17
N ARG A 45 1.59 -6.57 3.89
CA ARG A 45 0.60 -5.47 4.03
C ARG A 45 1.10 -4.36 4.96
N ILE A 46 2.33 -3.90 4.74
CA ILE A 46 2.93 -2.75 5.41
C ILE A 46 2.79 -1.51 4.53
N MET A 47 2.57 -0.36 5.16
CA MET A 47 2.33 0.90 4.46
C MET A 47 2.78 2.09 5.31
N ARG A 48 3.04 3.19 4.62
CA ARG A 48 3.18 4.54 5.18
C ARG A 48 2.20 5.53 4.54
N LEU A 49 1.62 5.13 3.42
CA LEU A 49 0.75 5.92 2.58
C LEU A 49 -0.55 5.16 2.35
N ARG A 50 -1.64 5.88 2.18
CA ARG A 50 -2.92 5.35 1.70
C ARG A 50 -3.48 6.22 0.60
N CYS A 51 -4.12 5.58 -0.36
CA CYS A 51 -4.93 6.26 -1.37
C CYS A 51 -6.17 6.87 -0.69
N ALA A 52 -6.42 8.16 -0.87
CA ALA A 52 -7.60 8.82 -0.32
C ALA A 52 -8.91 8.39 -1.00
N LEU A 53 -8.84 7.71 -2.15
CA LEU A 53 -10.00 7.33 -2.96
C LEU A 53 -10.46 5.90 -2.71
N CYS A 54 -9.52 4.94 -2.57
CA CYS A 54 -9.80 3.51 -2.44
C CYS A 54 -9.19 2.85 -1.20
N ASP A 55 -8.54 3.63 -0.32
CA ASP A 55 -7.91 3.18 0.93
C ASP A 55 -6.79 2.13 0.80
N CYS A 56 -6.36 1.77 -0.42
CA CYS A 56 -5.25 0.84 -0.59
C CYS A 56 -3.95 1.43 -0.01
N GLY A 57 -3.16 0.57 0.63
CA GLY A 57 -1.87 0.95 1.22
C GLY A 57 -0.75 1.00 0.19
N SER A 58 0.24 1.85 0.43
CA SER A 58 1.56 1.77 -0.22
C SER A 58 2.66 2.12 0.76
N PHE A 59 3.85 1.59 0.51
CA PHE A 59 5.05 1.98 1.23
C PHE A 59 5.80 3.14 0.55
N PHE A 60 5.73 3.24 -0.79
CA PHE A 60 6.46 4.22 -1.58
C PHE A 60 5.53 5.18 -2.32
N CYS A 61 5.89 6.47 -2.35
CA CYS A 61 5.11 7.49 -3.07
C CYS A 61 5.05 7.19 -4.57
N SER A 62 6.13 6.70 -5.17
CA SER A 62 6.19 6.35 -6.60
C SER A 62 5.15 5.30 -7.00
N ASP A 63 4.90 4.31 -6.13
CA ASP A 63 3.87 3.28 -6.38
C ASP A 63 2.47 3.87 -6.31
N MET A 64 2.24 4.79 -5.37
CA MET A 64 0.95 5.46 -5.22
C MET A 64 0.67 6.45 -6.36
N ARG A 65 1.69 7.18 -6.81
CA ARG A 65 1.60 8.05 -7.99
C ARG A 65 1.26 7.23 -9.23
N THR A 66 2.00 6.16 -9.49
CA THR A 66 1.71 5.25 -10.62
C THR A 66 0.30 4.68 -10.54
N HIS A 67 -0.14 4.25 -9.35
CA HIS A 67 -1.49 3.78 -9.11
C HIS A 67 -2.57 4.77 -9.55
N LEU A 68 -2.41 6.06 -9.23
CA LEU A 68 -3.36 7.11 -9.57
C LEU A 68 -3.23 7.56 -11.03
N GLN A 69 -2.02 7.89 -11.47
CA GLN A 69 -1.72 8.46 -12.78
C GLN A 69 -2.01 7.49 -13.92
N MET A 70 -1.75 6.19 -13.73
CA MET A 70 -1.99 5.14 -14.71
C MET A 70 -3.38 4.50 -14.58
N ARG A 71 -4.30 5.15 -13.87
CA ARG A 71 -5.71 4.75 -13.74
C ARG A 71 -5.92 3.37 -13.14
N HIS A 72 -5.05 2.93 -12.21
CA HIS A 72 -5.20 1.66 -11.51
C HIS A 72 -6.12 1.74 -10.29
N CYS A 73 -6.53 2.95 -9.88
CA CYS A 73 -7.50 3.15 -8.82
C CYS A 73 -8.93 2.82 -9.27
N GLU A 74 -9.53 1.78 -8.67
CA GLU A 74 -10.94 1.40 -8.89
C GLU A 74 -11.91 2.56 -8.54
N MET A 75 -11.48 3.48 -7.67
CA MET A 75 -12.27 4.63 -7.21
C MET A 75 -11.80 5.96 -7.81
N LEU A 76 -11.12 5.95 -8.95
CA LEU A 76 -10.61 7.16 -9.60
C LEU A 76 -11.71 8.19 -9.92
N HIS A 77 -12.93 7.72 -10.19
CA HIS A 77 -14.11 8.56 -10.43
C HIS A 77 -14.50 9.45 -9.23
N ARG A 78 -13.95 9.18 -8.03
CA ARG A 78 -14.17 9.98 -6.81
C ARG A 78 -13.18 11.14 -6.67
N ALA A 79 -12.20 11.27 -7.57
CA ALA A 79 -11.24 12.36 -7.53
C ALA A 79 -11.94 13.73 -7.70
N PRO A 80 -11.37 14.82 -7.14
CA PRO A 80 -11.90 16.16 -7.36
C PRO A 80 -11.97 16.52 -8.85
N LYS A 81 -12.95 17.36 -9.20
CA LYS A 81 -13.12 17.82 -10.58
C LYS A 81 -11.83 18.49 -11.09
N GLY A 82 -11.42 18.14 -12.31
CA GLY A 82 -10.20 18.67 -12.93
C GLY A 82 -8.90 17.94 -12.57
N TYR A 83 -8.94 16.95 -11.66
CA TYR A 83 -7.75 16.15 -11.38
C TYR A 83 -7.49 15.11 -12.46
N VAL A 84 -8.56 14.49 -12.97
CA VAL A 84 -8.47 13.38 -13.93
C VAL A 84 -8.77 13.91 -15.32
N LEU A 85 -7.79 13.82 -16.22
CA LEU A 85 -7.97 14.10 -17.63
C LEU A 85 -9.01 13.14 -18.24
N PRO A 86 -9.84 13.60 -19.19
CA PRO A 86 -10.86 12.77 -19.82
C PRO A 86 -10.26 11.65 -20.70
N GLY A 87 -11.06 10.63 -20.99
CA GLY A 87 -10.66 9.48 -21.81
C GLY A 87 -9.64 8.57 -21.12
N ASP A 88 -8.79 7.92 -21.92
CA ASP A 88 -7.78 6.95 -21.46
C ASP A 88 -6.35 7.54 -21.39
N VAL A 89 -6.23 8.87 -21.35
CA VAL A 89 -4.93 9.55 -21.30
C VAL A 89 -4.16 9.14 -20.04
N THR A 90 -2.89 8.78 -20.20
CA THR A 90 -1.95 8.49 -19.11
C THR A 90 -0.63 9.26 -19.33
N PRO A 91 -0.06 9.89 -18.29
CA PRO A 91 -0.62 10.03 -16.94
C PRO A 91 -1.89 10.89 -16.95
N CYS A 92 -2.91 10.47 -16.21
CA CYS A 92 -4.20 11.16 -16.18
C CYS A 92 -4.25 12.37 -15.24
N MET A 93 -3.19 12.59 -14.45
CA MET A 93 -3.04 13.68 -13.49
C MET A 93 -1.55 13.96 -13.24
N THR A 94 -1.22 15.10 -12.66
CA THR A 94 0.15 15.47 -12.29
C THR A 94 0.63 14.77 -11.01
N ASP A 95 1.94 14.79 -10.76
CA ASP A 95 2.52 14.31 -9.48
C ASP A 95 1.92 15.04 -8.27
N ALA A 96 1.74 16.37 -8.36
CA ALA A 96 1.17 17.16 -7.29
C ALA A 96 -0.29 16.76 -6.99
N GLN A 97 -1.10 16.56 -8.03
CA GLN A 97 -2.48 16.08 -7.88
C GLN A 97 -2.54 14.67 -7.28
N ALA A 98 -1.62 13.78 -7.67
CA ALA A 98 -1.53 12.44 -7.09
C ALA A 98 -1.06 12.46 -5.62
N ASP A 99 -0.14 13.35 -5.27
CA ASP A 99 0.34 13.53 -3.89
C ASP A 99 -0.77 14.04 -2.97
N GLU A 100 -1.61 14.97 -3.43
CA GLU A 100 -2.76 15.45 -2.66
C GLU A 100 -3.83 14.36 -2.41
N LEU A 101 -3.92 13.38 -3.31
CA LEU A 101 -4.75 12.19 -3.15
C LEU A 101 -4.08 11.09 -2.31
N THR A 102 -2.88 11.33 -1.77
CA THR A 102 -2.11 10.40 -0.97
C THR A 102 -2.00 10.87 0.48
N LYS A 103 -2.42 10.04 1.43
CA LYS A 103 -2.42 10.37 2.87
C LYS A 103 -1.34 9.59 3.62
N LEU A 104 -0.63 10.26 4.52
CA LEU A 104 0.22 9.58 5.52
C LEU A 104 -0.67 8.79 6.49
N VAL A 105 -0.28 7.55 6.78
CA VAL A 105 -1.03 6.70 7.72
C VAL A 105 -0.88 7.13 9.18
N ASP A 106 0.25 7.74 9.52
CA ASP A 106 0.53 8.34 10.82
C ASP A 106 1.19 9.71 10.57
N PRO A 107 0.40 10.80 10.49
CA PRO A 107 0.92 12.15 10.26
C PRO A 107 1.86 12.63 11.38
N MET A 108 1.67 12.12 12.61
CA MET A 108 2.49 12.48 13.76
C MET A 108 3.85 11.79 13.74
N LYS A 109 3.95 10.63 13.07
CA LYS A 109 5.20 9.88 12.90
C LYS A 109 5.33 9.36 11.46
N PRO A 110 5.71 10.22 10.49
CA PRO A 110 5.73 9.87 9.06
C PRO A 110 6.63 8.67 8.70
N GLY A 111 7.66 8.40 9.51
CA GLY A 111 8.56 7.25 9.32
C GLY A 111 8.02 5.92 9.85
N ARG A 112 6.94 5.93 10.65
CA ARG A 112 6.38 4.73 11.27
C ARG A 112 5.67 3.89 10.23
N VAL A 113 6.05 2.62 10.17
CA VAL A 113 5.39 1.61 9.32
C VAL A 113 4.17 1.07 10.05
N MET A 114 3.04 0.97 9.35
CA MET A 114 1.81 0.38 9.87
C MET A 114 1.40 -0.83 9.03
N TYR A 115 0.68 -1.76 9.66
CA TYR A 115 0.04 -2.88 8.98
C TYR A 115 -1.38 -2.50 8.54
N THR A 116 -1.83 -3.00 7.38
CA THR A 116 -3.21 -2.88 6.90
C THR A 116 -3.87 -4.24 6.81
N SER A 117 -5.17 -4.30 7.08
CA SER A 117 -5.99 -5.45 6.73
C SER A 117 -6.43 -5.44 5.26
N GLY A 118 -6.34 -4.29 4.58
CA GLY A 118 -6.82 -4.09 3.21
C GLY A 118 -5.79 -4.39 2.11
N LYS A 119 -6.18 -4.07 0.87
CA LYS A 119 -5.33 -4.20 -0.33
C LYS A 119 -4.15 -3.22 -0.27
N ILE A 120 -3.05 -3.58 -0.93
CA ILE A 120 -1.90 -2.70 -1.16
C ILE A 120 -1.62 -2.52 -2.65
N VAL A 121 -0.78 -1.55 -2.97
CA VAL A 121 -0.10 -1.40 -4.26
C VAL A 121 1.41 -1.40 -4.02
N SER A 122 2.16 -1.95 -4.96
CA SER A 122 3.62 -2.01 -4.88
C SER A 122 4.22 -2.12 -6.28
N ALA A 123 5.54 -2.20 -6.36
CA ALA A 123 6.26 -2.51 -7.60
C ALA A 123 5.79 -3.82 -8.28
N ALA A 124 5.22 -4.77 -7.55
CA ALA A 124 4.68 -6.01 -8.10
C ALA A 124 3.35 -5.79 -8.86
N SER A 125 2.52 -4.87 -8.36
CA SER A 125 1.27 -4.47 -8.99
C SER A 125 0.82 -3.11 -8.48
N HIS A 126 0.63 -2.18 -9.40
CA HIS A 126 0.04 -0.87 -9.13
C HIS A 126 -1.50 -0.91 -9.07
N LYS A 127 -2.13 -2.03 -9.46
CA LYS A 127 -3.53 -2.33 -9.16
C LYS A 127 -3.65 -2.87 -7.73
N PRO A 128 -4.63 -2.43 -6.93
CA PRO A 128 -4.80 -2.91 -5.56
C PRO A 128 -4.92 -4.44 -5.49
N TYR A 129 -4.10 -5.08 -4.64
CA TYR A 129 -4.10 -6.53 -4.47
C TYR A 129 -3.87 -6.92 -3.00
N TYR A 130 -4.23 -8.16 -2.65
CA TYR A 130 -3.81 -8.79 -1.41
C TYR A 130 -2.53 -9.58 -1.67
N PRO A 131 -1.45 -9.39 -0.88
CA PRO A 131 -0.27 -10.24 -0.96
C PRO A 131 -0.62 -11.70 -0.73
N ASP A 132 0.26 -12.59 -1.21
CA ASP A 132 0.17 -14.02 -0.95
C ASP A 132 0.18 -14.30 0.56
N ALA A 133 -0.89 -14.92 1.05
CA ALA A 133 -1.10 -15.12 2.48
C ALA A 133 -0.06 -16.06 3.10
N GLU A 134 0.39 -17.08 2.38
CA GLU A 134 1.40 -18.04 2.85
C GLU A 134 2.79 -17.39 2.91
N ILE A 135 3.13 -16.57 1.91
CA ILE A 135 4.37 -15.79 1.95
C ILE A 135 4.31 -14.77 3.09
N GLU A 136 3.21 -14.04 3.23
CA GLU A 136 3.05 -13.03 4.29
C GLU A 136 3.20 -13.68 5.68
N GLU A 137 2.58 -14.84 5.90
CA GLU A 137 2.71 -15.60 7.15
C GLU A 137 4.15 -16.09 7.39
N ARG A 138 4.82 -16.63 6.36
CA ARG A 138 6.22 -17.05 6.47
C ARG A 138 7.17 -15.90 6.80
N VAL A 139 6.90 -14.70 6.29
CA VAL A 139 7.74 -13.52 6.54
C VAL A 139 7.47 -12.90 7.91
N LEU A 140 6.21 -12.83 8.36
CA LEU A 140 5.84 -12.24 9.66
C LEU A 140 5.97 -13.22 10.84
N GLY A 141 5.92 -14.53 10.58
CA GLY A 141 5.81 -15.57 11.60
C GLY A 141 4.55 -15.44 12.45
N SER A 142 4.59 -15.92 13.70
CA SER A 142 3.47 -15.81 14.67
C SER A 142 3.24 -14.37 15.19
N ALA A 143 4.03 -13.39 14.74
CA ALA A 143 3.90 -11.99 15.15
C ALA A 143 2.83 -11.27 14.32
N ARG A 144 1.57 -11.71 14.42
CA ARG A 144 0.43 -10.88 14.01
C ARG A 144 0.28 -9.77 15.06
N PRO A 145 0.39 -8.47 14.70
CA PRO A 145 -0.02 -7.41 15.62
C PRO A 145 -1.52 -7.56 15.90
N ALA A 146 -1.91 -7.53 17.17
CA ALA A 146 -3.30 -7.45 17.57
C ALA A 146 -3.94 -6.23 16.88
N VAL A 147 -4.94 -6.46 16.04
CA VAL A 147 -5.70 -5.42 15.36
C VAL A 147 -6.52 -4.70 16.43
N PRO A 148 -6.40 -3.36 16.60
CA PRO A 148 -7.35 -2.64 17.44
C PRO A 148 -8.74 -2.72 16.78
N PRO A 149 -9.80 -3.06 17.54
CA PRO A 149 -11.13 -3.21 16.99
C PRO A 149 -11.58 -1.89 16.35
N VAL A 150 -12.09 -1.99 15.13
CA VAL A 150 -12.72 -0.87 14.43
C VAL A 150 -14.02 -0.57 15.16
N SER A 151 -14.07 0.50 15.95
CA SER A 151 -15.30 0.95 16.59
C SER A 151 -16.35 1.25 15.52
N PRO A 152 -17.58 0.71 15.63
CA PRO A 152 -18.66 1.08 14.74
C PRO A 152 -18.94 2.58 14.91
N ARG A 153 -18.97 3.33 13.80
CA ARG A 153 -19.48 4.70 13.79
C ARG A 153 -20.91 4.68 14.32
N ALA A 154 -21.16 5.41 15.40
CA ALA A 154 -22.49 5.66 15.92
C ALA A 154 -23.33 6.36 14.84
N SER A 155 -24.40 5.69 14.41
CA SER A 155 -25.45 6.26 13.60
C SER A 155 -26.20 7.30 14.43
N THR A 156 -25.95 8.59 14.16
CA THR A 156 -26.77 9.67 14.68
C THR A 156 -28.07 9.71 13.87
N SER A 157 -29.16 9.21 14.44
CA SER A 157 -30.52 9.53 13.99
C SER A 157 -30.98 10.86 14.62
N PRO A 158 -31.71 11.73 13.90
CA PRO A 158 -32.13 13.03 14.41
C PRO A 158 -33.34 12.91 15.35
N VAL A 159 -33.31 13.70 16.42
CA VAL A 159 -34.44 13.95 17.34
C VAL A 159 -35.19 15.22 16.93
N SER A 160 -36.51 15.21 17.12
CA SER A 160 -37.48 16.30 17.36
C SER A 160 -38.73 16.16 16.47
N LYS A 161 -39.99 16.31 16.90
CA LYS A 161 -40.66 17.17 17.92
C LYS A 161 -41.98 16.49 18.37
N SER A 162 -42.22 16.27 19.67
CA SER A 162 -43.09 17.05 20.60
C SER A 162 -44.54 17.29 20.14
N SER A 163 -45.47 16.65 20.85
CA SER A 163 -46.93 16.76 20.77
C SER A 163 -47.52 17.67 21.88
N ASP A 164 -48.76 18.10 21.61
CA ASP A 164 -49.80 18.63 22.51
C ASP A 164 -49.85 20.14 22.85
N SER A 165 -50.85 20.79 22.28
CA SER A 165 -51.72 21.79 22.91
C SER A 165 -53.16 21.50 22.47
#